data_AF-A0A4Z1C2J3-F1
#
_entry.id   AF-A0A4Z1C2J3-F1
#
_cell.length_a   1.000
_cell.length_b   1.000
_cell.length_c   1.000
_cell.angle_alpha   90.00
_cell.angle_beta   90.00
_cell.angle_gamma   90.00
#
_symmetry.space_group_name_H-M   'P 1'
#
loop_
_entity.id
_entity.type
_entity.pdbx_description
1 polymer ?
#
loop_
_entity_poly.entity_id
_entity_poly.type
_entity_poly.pdbx_seq_one_letter_code
_entity_poly.pdbx_strand_id
1 'polypeptide(L)'
;MKLKVCLTIFVFFLLVNLVESVLETGRSALQEMMEKEIRVSVLGPEPWDLETWEFMSKEQLSNLMKNDDFLKKFSSAKQEAQDKYQWYFIAISVVQILLMLLLALGCGKLVIGIVRRNEQP
;
A
#
# COMPACT_ATOMS: atom_id res chain seq x y z
N MET A 1 9.02 -7.80 36.80
CA MET A 1 7.85 -6.98 36.39
C MET A 1 8.20 -6.04 35.24
N LYS A 2 9.06 -5.02 35.46
CA LYS A 2 9.45 -4.03 34.44
C LYS A 2 9.99 -4.66 33.15
N LEU A 3 10.86 -5.67 33.26
CA LEU A 3 11.41 -6.38 32.09
C LEU A 3 10.33 -7.08 31.25
N LYS A 4 9.34 -7.74 31.89
CA LYS A 4 8.26 -8.46 31.19
C LYS A 4 7.35 -7.48 30.45
N VAL A 5 6.99 -6.36 31.08
CA VAL A 5 6.21 -5.29 30.46
C VAL A 5 6.97 -4.63 29.31
N CYS A 6 8.25 -4.29 29.51
CA CYS A 6 9.09 -3.74 28.44
C CYS A 6 9.22 -4.71 27.26
N LEU A 7 9.39 -6.01 27.52
CA LEU A 7 9.47 -7.02 26.48
C LEU A 7 8.15 -7.16 25.71
N THR A 8 7.00 -7.14 26.40
CA THR A 8 5.69 -7.13 25.75
C THR A 8 5.53 -5.90 24.86
N ILE A 9 5.83 -4.70 25.35
CA ILE A 9 5.75 -3.47 24.55
C ILE A 9 6.68 -3.56 23.32
N PHE A 10 7.91 -4.05 23.50
CA PHE A 10 8.87 -4.20 22.42
C PHE A 10 8.39 -5.19 21.34
N VAL A 11 7.82 -6.32 21.74
CA VAL A 11 7.25 -7.31 20.80
C VAL A 11 6.06 -6.71 20.03
N PHE A 12 5.18 -5.96 20.70
CA PHE A 12 4.07 -5.30 20.01
C PHE A 12 4.54 -4.20 19.07
N PHE A 13 5.61 -3.47 19.42
CA PHE A 13 6.23 -2.51 18.52
C PHE A 13 6.76 -3.20 17.26
N LEU A 14 7.45 -4.32 17.39
CA LEU A 14 7.90 -5.10 16.22
C LEU A 14 6.73 -5.61 15.36
N LEU A 15 5.63 -6.06 16.00
CA LEU A 15 4.44 -6.52 15.28
C LEU A 15 3.77 -5.40 14.49
N VAL A 16 3.70 -4.18 15.03
CA VAL A 16 3.16 -3.02 14.30
C VAL A 16 4.01 -2.73 13.06
N ASN A 17 5.33 -2.69 13.19
CA ASN A 17 6.24 -2.46 12.06
C ASN A 17 6.12 -3.57 10.99
N LEU A 18 5.96 -4.83 11.42
CA LEU A 18 5.76 -5.94 10.49
C LEU A 18 4.45 -5.80 9.70
N VAL A 19 3.36 -5.46 10.39
CA VAL A 19 2.06 -5.23 9.76
C VAL A 19 2.14 -4.09 8.74
N GLU A 20 2.79 -2.99 9.11
CA GLU A 20 3.00 -1.83 8.24
C GLU A 20 3.78 -2.22 6.98
N SER A 21 4.90 -2.93 7.13
CA SER A 21 5.73 -3.39 6.01
C SER A 21 4.97 -4.31 5.03
N VAL A 22 4.17 -5.25 5.54
CA VAL A 22 3.38 -6.17 4.71
C VAL A 22 2.29 -5.41 3.93
N LEU A 23 1.57 -4.50 4.60
CA LEU A 23 0.52 -3.71 3.97
C LEU A 23 1.08 -2.72 2.93
N GLU A 24 2.26 -2.16 3.19
CA GLU A 24 2.95 -1.28 2.25
C GLU A 24 3.42 -2.03 1.00
N THR A 25 3.93 -3.26 1.17
CA THR A 25 4.26 -4.15 0.04
C THR A 25 3.01 -4.51 -0.78
N GLY A 26 1.88 -4.74 -0.12
CA GLY A 26 0.60 -4.95 -0.81
C GLY A 26 0.14 -3.71 -1.59
N ARG A 27 0.31 -2.52 -1.00
CA ARG A 27 -0.03 -1.24 -1.63
C ARG A 27 0.84 -0.98 -2.87
N SER A 28 2.15 -1.25 -2.79
CA SER A 28 3.06 -1.05 -3.93
C SER A 28 2.76 -2.02 -5.09
N ALA A 29 2.51 -3.30 -4.79
CA ALA A 29 2.10 -4.27 -5.82
C ALA A 29 0.80 -3.87 -6.52
N LEU A 30 -0.16 -3.33 -5.76
CA LEU A 30 -1.43 -2.85 -6.31
C LEU A 30 -1.24 -1.60 -7.19
N GLN A 31 -0.34 -0.70 -6.81
CA GLN A 31 0.04 0.45 -7.63
C GLN A 31 0.74 0.01 -8.93
N GLU A 32 1.63 -0.97 -8.87
CA GLU A 32 2.30 -1.50 -10.06
C GLU A 32 1.30 -2.13 -11.04
N MET A 33 0.31 -2.87 -10.52
CA MET A 33 -0.78 -3.45 -11.32
C MET A 33 -1.63 -2.35 -11.98
N MET A 34 -1.99 -1.30 -11.23
CA MET A 34 -2.71 -0.15 -11.77
C MET A 34 -1.92 0.54 -12.89
N GLU A 35 -0.63 0.77 -12.70
CA GLU A 35 0.24 1.37 -13.72
C GLU A 35 0.39 0.47 -14.96
N LYS A 36 0.39 -0.86 -14.80
CA LYS A 36 0.36 -1.81 -15.93
C LYS A 36 -0.96 -1.73 -16.69
N GLU A 37 -2.12 -1.73 -16.01
CA GLU A 37 -3.42 -1.61 -16.67
C GLU A 37 -3.56 -0.29 -17.43
N ILE A 38 -3.15 0.84 -16.83
CA ILE A 38 -3.15 2.14 -17.52
C ILE A 38 -2.31 2.07 -18.80
N ARG A 39 -1.11 1.46 -18.74
CA ARG A 39 -0.23 1.32 -19.91
C ARG A 39 -0.91 0.53 -21.03
N VAL A 40 -1.51 -0.62 -20.71
CA VAL A 40 -2.20 -1.46 -21.69
C VAL A 40 -3.40 -0.73 -22.32
N SER A 41 -4.20 -0.03 -21.51
CA SER A 41 -5.37 0.70 -22.01
C SER A 41 -5.02 1.90 -22.90
N VAL A 42 -3.87 2.53 -22.68
CA VAL A 42 -3.43 3.71 -23.45
C VAL A 42 -2.72 3.34 -24.74
N LEU A 43 -1.93 2.27 -24.73
CA LEU A 43 -1.09 1.85 -25.85
C LEU A 43 -1.71 0.71 -26.68
N GLY A 44 -2.78 0.09 -26.18
CA GLY A 44 -3.42 -1.07 -26.78
C GLY A 44 -2.72 -2.39 -26.42
N PRO A 45 -3.37 -3.55 -26.68
CA PRO A 45 -2.72 -4.84 -26.55
C PRO A 45 -1.60 -4.94 -27.59
N GLU A 46 -0.39 -5.27 -27.13
CA GLU A 46 0.92 -5.27 -27.82
C GLU A 46 0.91 -5.71 -29.31
N PRO A 47 1.79 -5.11 -30.15
CA PRO A 47 3.23 -5.35 -30.07
C PRO A 47 3.98 -4.07 -29.72
N TRP A 48 3.91 -3.66 -28.46
CA TRP A 48 4.72 -2.58 -27.92
C TRP A 48 5.55 -3.19 -26.79
N ASP A 49 6.72 -3.74 -27.13
CA ASP A 49 7.65 -4.31 -26.15
C ASP A 49 7.75 -3.37 -24.95
N LEU A 50 7.58 -3.90 -23.74
CA LEU A 50 7.73 -3.19 -22.46
C LEU A 50 8.96 -2.26 -22.41
N GLU A 51 10.01 -2.56 -23.19
CA GLU A 51 11.17 -1.71 -23.39
C GLU A 51 10.83 -0.33 -23.95
N THR A 52 9.89 -0.19 -24.90
CA THR A 52 9.68 1.06 -25.64
C THR A 52 9.26 2.27 -24.79
N TRP A 53 8.66 2.08 -23.62
CA TRP A 53 8.35 3.17 -22.68
C TRP A 53 9.50 3.49 -21.71
N GLU A 54 10.22 2.48 -21.23
CA GLU A 54 11.43 2.65 -20.40
C GLU A 54 12.59 3.26 -21.21
N PHE A 55 12.62 3.00 -22.51
CA PHE A 55 13.59 3.55 -23.46
C PHE A 55 13.11 4.85 -24.15
N MET A 56 11.87 5.30 -23.91
CA MET A 56 11.41 6.57 -24.45
C MET A 56 12.19 7.71 -23.78
N SER A 57 12.94 8.48 -24.59
CA SER A 57 13.61 9.67 -24.06
C SER A 57 12.58 10.65 -23.48
N LYS A 58 12.98 11.44 -22.48
CA LYS A 58 12.11 12.48 -21.90
C LYS A 58 11.47 13.41 -22.95
N GLU A 59 12.16 13.60 -24.08
CA GLU A 59 11.67 14.41 -25.21
C GLU A 59 10.57 13.72 -26.00
N GLN A 60 10.66 12.41 -26.23
CA GLN A 60 9.60 11.65 -26.90
C GLN A 60 8.35 11.55 -26.03
N LEU A 61 8.53 11.29 -24.73
CA LEU A 61 7.42 11.30 -23.78
C LEU A 61 6.75 12.68 -23.69
N SER A 62 7.55 13.75 -23.67
CA SER A 62 7.07 15.14 -23.70
C SER A 62 6.28 15.46 -24.96
N ASN A 63 6.74 15.02 -26.13
CA ASN A 63 6.02 15.22 -27.38
C ASN A 63 4.74 14.37 -27.46
N LEU A 64 4.73 13.16 -26.91
CA LEU A 64 3.52 12.35 -26.77
C LEU A 64 2.49 13.02 -25.85
N MET A 65 2.94 13.57 -24.72
CA MET A 65 2.10 14.31 -23.78
C MET A 65 1.63 15.67 -24.30
N LYS A 66 2.14 16.15 -25.44
CA LYS A 66 1.60 17.34 -26.12
C LYS A 66 0.46 17.00 -27.09
N ASN A 67 0.21 15.72 -27.36
CA ASN A 67 -0.90 15.30 -28.20
C ASN A 67 -2.18 15.20 -27.37
N ASP A 68 -3.16 16.06 -27.67
CA ASP A 68 -4.43 16.14 -26.93
C ASP A 68 -5.24 14.84 -26.95
N ASP A 69 -5.23 14.09 -28.05
CA ASP A 69 -5.94 12.81 -28.14
C ASP A 69 -5.28 11.74 -27.27
N PHE A 70 -3.94 11.76 -27.19
CA PHE A 70 -3.20 10.87 -26.30
C PHE A 70 -3.44 11.24 -24.83
N LEU A 71 -3.41 12.52 -24.50
CA LEU A 71 -3.72 13.05 -23.17
C LEU A 71 -5.13 12.65 -22.72
N LYS A 72 -6.14 12.77 -23.61
CA LYS A 72 -7.50 12.33 -23.31
C LYS A 72 -7.57 10.84 -23.03
N LYS A 73 -6.98 9.99 -23.90
CA LYS A 73 -6.95 8.54 -23.68
C LYS A 73 -6.22 8.16 -22.40
N PHE A 74 -5.08 8.79 -22.12
CA PHE A 74 -4.32 8.60 -20.89
C PHE A 74 -5.11 9.00 -19.64
N SER A 75 -5.74 10.17 -19.66
CA SER A 75 -6.56 10.64 -18.54
C SER A 75 -7.76 9.73 -18.29
N SER A 76 -8.43 9.25 -19.34
CA SER A 76 -9.57 8.34 -19.24
C SER A 76 -9.15 6.98 -18.69
N ALA A 77 -8.09 6.38 -19.23
CA ALA A 77 -7.56 5.10 -18.75
C ALA A 77 -7.05 5.19 -17.31
N LYS A 78 -6.39 6.30 -16.96
CA LYS A 78 -5.98 6.58 -15.57
C LYS A 78 -7.18 6.68 -14.65
N GLN A 79 -8.25 7.37 -15.06
CA GLN A 79 -9.45 7.52 -14.25
C GLN A 79 -10.19 6.19 -14.05
N GLU A 80 -10.28 5.37 -15.10
CA GLU A 80 -10.90 4.04 -15.04
C GLU A 80 -10.10 3.08 -14.14
N ALA A 81 -8.78 3.03 -14.31
CA ALA A 81 -7.92 2.23 -13.43
C ALA A 81 -7.98 2.78 -12.00
N GLN A 82 -7.92 4.09 -11.81
CA GLN A 82 -8.01 4.69 -10.49
C GLN A 82 -9.33 4.31 -9.81
N ASP A 83 -10.48 4.41 -10.48
CA ASP A 83 -11.78 4.06 -9.89
C ASP A 83 -11.85 2.58 -9.49
N LYS A 84 -11.31 1.69 -10.34
CA LYS A 84 -11.21 0.25 -10.07
C LYS A 84 -10.32 -0.08 -8.87
N TYR A 85 -9.14 0.54 -8.77
CA TYR A 85 -8.16 0.25 -7.73
C TYR A 85 -8.35 1.06 -6.44
N GLN A 86 -9.07 2.19 -6.49
CA GLN A 86 -9.29 3.07 -5.33
C GLN A 86 -9.94 2.32 -4.16
N TRP A 87 -10.92 1.47 -4.43
CA TRP A 87 -11.58 0.67 -3.39
C TRP A 87 -10.61 -0.29 -2.69
N TYR A 88 -9.67 -0.86 -3.41
CA TYR A 88 -8.63 -1.72 -2.83
C TYR A 88 -7.66 -0.92 -1.96
N PHE A 89 -7.24 0.28 -2.40
CA PHE A 89 -6.42 1.17 -1.58
C PHE A 89 -7.13 1.60 -0.29
N ILE A 90 -8.42 1.91 -0.38
CA ILE A 90 -9.25 2.23 0.80
C ILE A 90 -9.35 1.01 1.72
N ALA A 91 -9.64 -0.17 1.18
CA ALA A 91 -9.75 -1.40 1.97
C ALA A 91 -8.44 -1.72 2.72
N ILE A 92 -7.29 -1.64 2.04
CA ILE A 92 -5.96 -1.81 2.66
C ILE A 92 -5.76 -0.81 3.81
N SER A 93 -6.14 0.45 3.60
CA SER A 93 -6.00 1.51 4.62
C SER A 93 -6.90 1.24 5.84
N VAL A 94 -8.14 0.80 5.62
CA VAL A 94 -9.08 0.45 6.70
C VAL A 94 -8.55 -0.75 7.50
N VAL A 95 -8.07 -1.79 6.82
CA VAL A 95 -7.47 -2.97 7.46
C VAL A 95 -6.23 -2.60 8.27
N GLN A 96 -5.39 -1.71 7.76
CA GLN A 96 -4.21 -1.20 8.47
C GLN A 96 -4.59 -0.54 9.80
N ILE A 97 -5.57 0.38 9.77
CA ILE A 97 -6.04 1.07 10.99
C ILE A 97 -6.65 0.07 11.98
N LEU A 98 -7.45 -0.87 11.50
CA LEU A 98 -8.09 -1.88 12.35
C LEU A 98 -7.06 -2.79 13.03
N LEU A 99 -6.04 -3.25 12.31
CA LEU A 99 -4.94 -4.04 12.86
C LEU A 99 -4.15 -3.26 13.91
N MET A 100 -3.83 -1.99 13.64
CA MET A 100 -3.14 -1.13 14.61
C MET A 100 -3.96 -0.98 15.91
N LEU A 101 -5.27 -0.78 15.80
CA LEU A 101 -6.16 -0.70 16.97
C LEU A 101 -6.20 -2.02 17.75
N LEU A 102 -6.32 -3.17 17.07
CA LEU A 102 -6.31 -4.48 17.72
C LEU A 102 -4.99 -4.77 18.44
N LEU A 103 -3.85 -4.41 17.83
CA LEU A 103 -2.54 -4.53 18.44
C LEU A 103 -2.41 -3.62 19.67
N ALA A 104 -2.86 -2.37 19.60
CA ALA A 104 -2.85 -1.45 20.74
C ALA A 104 -3.71 -1.96 21.90
N LEU A 105 -4.93 -2.43 21.61
CA LEU A 105 -5.84 -3.00 22.62
C LEU A 105 -5.27 -4.29 23.23
N GLY A 106 -4.68 -5.15 22.41
CA GLY A 106 -4.02 -6.39 22.85
C GLY A 106 -2.84 -6.11 23.77
N CYS A 107 -1.97 -5.16 23.39
CA CYS A 107 -0.84 -4.72 24.19
C CYS A 107 -1.32 -4.20 25.56
N GLY A 108 -2.31 -3.29 25.56
CA GLY A 108 -2.88 -2.74 26.79
C GLY A 108 -3.45 -3.81 27.70
N LYS A 109 -4.27 -4.73 27.18
CA LYS A 109 -4.84 -5.83 27.98
C LYS A 109 -3.77 -6.75 28.56
N LEU A 110 -2.74 -7.09 27.79
CA LEU A 110 -1.67 -7.98 28.26
C LEU A 110 -0.82 -7.30 29.33
N VAL A 111 -0.47 -6.03 29.16
CA VAL A 111 0.25 -5.26 30.18
C VAL A 111 -0.57 -5.17 31.47
N ILE A 112 -1.86 -4.82 31.39
CA ILE A 112 -2.75 -4.78 32.56
C ILE A 112 -2.85 -6.16 33.23
N GLY A 113 -2.97 -7.24 32.45
CA GLY A 113 -3.00 -8.61 32.96
C GLY A 113 -1.72 -9.02 33.69
N ILE A 114 -0.54 -8.63 33.16
CA ILE A 114 0.76 -8.88 33.79
C ILE A 114 0.89 -8.10 35.11
N VAL A 115 0.39 -6.86 35.17
CA VAL A 115 0.40 -6.07 36.42
C VAL A 115 -0.53 -6.72 37.44
N ARG A 116 -1.79 -6.99 37.06
CA ARG A 116 -2.83 -7.50 37.97
C ARG A 116 -2.52 -8.89 38.55
N ARG A 117 -1.91 -9.79 37.76
CA ARG A 117 -1.46 -11.11 38.26
C ARG A 117 -0.28 -11.05 39.23
N ASN A 118 0.48 -9.96 39.23
CA ASN A 118 1.58 -9.77 40.18
C ASN A 118 1.16 -8.96 41.42
N GLU A 119 -0.01 -8.30 41.40
CA GLU A 119 -0.60 -7.63 42.57
C GLU A 119 -1.45 -8.57 43.43
N GLN A 120 -1.86 -9.73 42.89
CA GLN A 120 -2.43 -10.81 43.69
C GLN A 120 -1.29 -11.50 44.46
N PRO A 121 -1.39 -11.63 45.79
CA PRO A 121 -0.36 -12.22 46.64
C PRO A 121 -0.11 -13.71 46.34
#